data_AF-C7MGE3-F1
#
_entry.id   AF-C7MGE3-F1
#
_cell.length_a   1.000
_cell.length_b   1.000
_cell.length_c   1.000
_cell.angle_alpha   90.00
_cell.angle_beta   90.00
_cell.angle_gamma   90.00
#
_symmetry.space_group_name_H-M   'P 1'
#
loop_
_entity.id
_entity.type
_entity.pdbx_description
1 polymer ?
#
loop_
_entity_poly.entity_id
_entity_poly.type
_entity_poly.pdbx_seq_one_letter_code
_entity_poly.pdbx_strand_id
1 'polypeptide(L)' 'MGGPEGLELAEACVALVEDGVPMQTLSRALDRGPTWVHWLLGKHDLRPAERQSRSTSRRTRQHEPHPTVS' A
#
# COMPACT_ATOMS: atom_id res chain seq x y z
N MET A 1 18.20 -13.30 -6.59
CA MET A 1 17.89 -11.91 -6.18
C MET A 1 17.92 -11.77 -4.66
N GLY A 2 19.09 -11.77 -4.05
CA GLY A 2 19.30 -11.43 -2.63
C GLY A 2 20.64 -10.77 -2.39
N GLY A 3 21.28 -10.31 -3.47
CA GLY A 3 22.53 -9.58 -3.45
C GLY A 3 22.28 -8.08 -3.66
N PRO A 4 23.32 -7.30 -3.96
CA PRO A 4 23.27 -5.83 -4.02
C PRO A 4 22.22 -5.32 -5.01
N GLU A 5 22.05 -5.97 -6.16
CA GLU A 5 21.04 -5.59 -7.16
C GLU A 5 19.60 -5.67 -6.62
N GLY A 6 19.33 -6.61 -5.71
CA GLY A 6 18.02 -6.73 -5.06
C GLY A 6 17.76 -5.64 -4.03
N LEU A 7 18.83 -5.19 -3.36
CA LEU A 7 18.78 -4.09 -2.40
C LEU A 7 18.54 -2.75 -3.13
N GLU A 8 19.32 -2.45 -4.18
CA GLU A 8 19.15 -1.22 -4.97
C GLU A 8 17.72 -1.11 -5.54
N LEU A 9 17.18 -2.23 -6.04
CA LEU A 9 15.81 -2.27 -6.54
C LEU A 9 14.78 -2.05 -5.43
N ALA A 10 15.00 -2.62 -4.24
CA ALA A 10 14.12 -2.42 -3.09
C ALA A 10 14.15 -0.96 -2.61
N GLU A 11 15.33 -0.33 -2.55
CA GLU A 11 15.49 1.08 -2.19
C GLU A 11 14.80 2.00 -3.21
N ALA A 12 14.97 1.74 -4.50
CA ALA A 12 14.28 2.50 -5.55
C ALA A 12 12.75 2.38 -5.44
N CYS A 13 12.24 1.18 -5.13
CA CYS A 13 10.81 0.98 -4.89
C CYS A 13 10.32 1.79 -3.68
N VAL A 14 11.06 1.79 -2.56
CA VAL A 14 10.69 2.57 -1.37
C VAL A 14 10.70 4.07 -1.66
N ALA A 15 11.73 4.58 -2.34
CA ALA A 15 11.82 5.99 -2.68
C ALA A 15 10.59 6.46 -3.48
N LEU A 16 10.12 5.65 -4.43
CA LEU A 16 8.91 5.94 -5.20
C LEU A 16 7.64 5.88 -4.35
N VAL A 17 7.53 4.93 -3.41
CA VAL A 17 6.39 4.88 -2.48
C VAL A 17 6.36 6.11 -1.57
N GLU A 18 7.51 6.53 -1.07
CA GLU A 18 7.63 7.73 -0.24
C GLU A 18 7.27 9.01 -1.01
N ASP A 19 7.64 9.09 -2.30
CA ASP A 19 7.24 10.16 -3.24
C ASP A 19 5.73 10.16 -3.54
N GLY A 20 5.03 9.07 -3.19
CA GLY A 20 3.57 8.95 -3.32
C GLY A 20 3.11 8.04 -4.46
N VAL A 21 4.02 7.33 -5.12
CA VAL A 21 3.69 6.33 -6.14
C VAL A 21 3.05 5.10 -5.46
N PRO A 22 1.83 4.70 -5.85
CA PRO A 22 1.19 3.54 -5.25
C PRO A 22 1.89 2.24 -5.67
N MET A 23 1.93 1.25 -4.77
CA MET A 23 2.53 -0.06 -5.02
C MET A 23 1.98 -0.79 -6.26
N GLN A 24 0.71 -0.54 -6.64
CA GLN A 24 0.12 -1.08 -7.88
C GLN A 24 0.78 -0.53 -9.15
N THR A 25 1.23 0.72 -9.12
CA THR A 25 1.98 1.31 -10.24
C THR A 25 3.36 0.67 -10.33
N LEU A 26 4.04 0.46 -9.20
CA LEU A 26 5.32 -0.24 -9.16
C LEU A 26 5.22 -1.68 -9.68
N SER A 27 4.18 -2.41 -9.28
CA SER A 27 3.97 -3.79 -9.75
C SER A 27 3.79 -3.84 -11.28
N ARG A 28 3.05 -2.87 -11.85
CA ARG A 28 2.89 -2.76 -13.31
C ARG A 28 4.19 -2.36 -14.02
N ALA A 29 4.92 -1.38 -13.49
CA ALA A 29 6.17 -0.90 -14.09
C ALA A 29 7.26 -1.97 -14.10
N LEU A 30 7.27 -2.84 -13.09
CA LEU A 30 8.23 -3.95 -12.98
C LEU A 30 7.77 -5.21 -13.73
N ASP A 31 6.56 -5.22 -14.31
CA ASP A 31 5.90 -6.40 -14.88
C ASP A 31 5.87 -7.59 -13.89
N ARG A 32 5.73 -7.27 -12.59
CA ARG A 32 5.73 -8.24 -11.49
C ARG A 32 4.49 -8.08 -10.64
N GLY A 33 3.96 -9.19 -10.13
CA GLY A 33 2.80 -9.15 -9.25
C GLY A 33 3.08 -8.37 -7.94
N PRO A 34 2.06 -7.78 -7.31
CA PRO A 34 2.21 -7.04 -6.04
C PRO A 34 2.81 -7.91 -4.92
N THR A 35 2.52 -9.21 -4.90
CA THR A 35 3.14 -10.18 -3.98
C THR A 35 4.65 -10.23 -4.10
N TRP A 36 5.18 -10.08 -5.31
CA TRP A 36 6.62 -10.10 -5.57
C TRP A 36 7.30 -8.85 -5.01
N VAL A 37 6.68 -7.68 -5.17
CA VAL A 37 7.18 -6.41 -4.59
C VAL A 37 7.16 -6.50 -3.05
N HIS A 38 6.10 -7.07 -2.47
CA HIS A 38 6.00 -7.28 -1.02
C HIS A 38 7.09 -8.23 -0.51
N TRP A 39 7.39 -9.29 -1.25
CA TRP A 39 8.48 -10.22 -0.95
C TRP A 39 9.85 -9.55 -1.05
N LEU A 40 10.09 -8.74 -2.09
CA LEU A 40 11.36 -8.02 -2.28
C LEU A 40 11.63 -7.06 -1.13
N LEU A 41 10.64 -6.24 -0.77
CA LEU A 41 10.74 -5.29 0.34
C LEU A 41 10.92 -6.00 1.68
N GLY A 42 10.13 -7.06 1.93
CA GLY A 42 10.24 -7.86 3.15
C GLY A 42 11.59 -8.58 3.29
N LYS A 43 12.21 -8.96 2.18
CA LYS A 43 13.52 -9.61 2.19
C LYS A 43 14.65 -8.69 2.66
N HIS A 44 14.53 -7.40 2.41
CA HIS A 44 15.52 -6.39 2.78
C HIS A 44 15.11 -5.56 4.01
N ASP A 45 14.05 -5.96 4.72
CA ASP A 45 13.44 -5.24 5.85
C ASP A 45 12.99 -3.80 5.51
N LEU A 46 12.83 -3.51 4.22
CA LEU A 46 12.45 -2.21 3.67
C LEU A 46 10.93 -2.08 3.54
N ARG A 47 10.17 -2.59 4.51
CA ARG A 47 8.71 -2.44 4.49
C ARG A 47 8.38 -0.96 4.66
N PRO A 48 7.78 -0.28 3.66
CA PRO A 48 7.25 1.05 3.89
C PRO A 48 6.27 0.90 5.04
N ALA A 49 6.44 1.73 6.09
CA ALA A 49 5.51 1.76 7.20
C ALA A 49 4.12 1.77 6.57
N GLU A 50 3.31 0.75 6.86
CA GLU A 50 1.95 0.67 6.31
C GLU A 50 1.34 2.01 6.66
N ARG A 51 1.27 2.89 5.65
CA ARG A 51 0.83 4.27 5.83
C ARG A 51 -0.62 4.04 6.15
N GLN A 52 -0.89 3.92 7.46
CA GLN A 52 -2.17 3.58 8.04
C GLN A 52 -3.13 4.39 7.22
N SER A 53 -3.94 3.70 6.42
CA SER A 53 -4.83 4.34 5.49
C SER A 53 -5.72 5.23 6.33
N ARG A 54 -5.29 6.49 6.43
CA ARG A 54 -5.82 7.46 7.36
C ARG A 54 -7.15 7.79 6.75
N SER A 55 -8.18 7.25 7.40
CA SER A 55 -9.57 7.63 7.26
C SER A 55 -10.15 7.48 5.86
N THR A 56 -10.61 6.27 5.54
CA THR A 56 -11.97 6.14 5.03
C THR A 56 -12.96 6.10 6.19
N SER A 57 -12.96 7.17 7.02
CA SER A 57 -14.18 7.57 7.74
C SER A 57 -15.16 8.05 6.69
N ARG A 58 -15.84 7.12 6.03
CA ARG A 58 -16.98 7.44 5.17
C ARG A 58 -18.00 6.31 5.18
N ARG A 59 -18.71 6.19 6.30
CA ARG A 59 -20.18 6.09 6.27
C ARG A 59 -20.80 6.38 7.64
N THR A 60 -20.91 7.66 7.97
CA THR A 60 -22.06 8.13 8.74
C THR A 60 -23.31 7.94 7.88
N ARG A 61 -23.86 6.74 7.83
CA ARG A 61 -25.29 6.61 7.54
C ARG A 61 -25.98 6.81 8.87
N GLN A 62 -26.33 8.07 9.12
CA GLN A 62 -27.50 8.39 9.93
C GLN A 62 -28.66 7.57 9.36
N HIS A 63 -29.05 6.53 10.08
CA HIS A 63 -30.34 5.88 9.88
C HIS A 63 -30.94 5.78 11.28
N GLU A 64 -31.39 6.93 11.75
CA GLU A 64 -32.46 6.98 12.73
C GLU A 64 -33.77 6.84 11.93
N PRO A 65 -34.50 5.72 12.09
CA PRO A 65 -35.92 5.74 11.83
C PRO A 65 -36.64 5.52 13.17
N HIS A 66 -37.18 6.57 13.76
CA HIS A 66 -38.20 6.47 14.80
C HIS A 66 -39.13 7.69 14.69
N PRO A 67 -40.40 7.61 15.11
CA PRO A 67 -41.45 6.70 14.64
C PRO A 67 -42.70 7.49 14.19
N THR A 68 -43.45 7.03 13.18
CA THR A 68 -44.80 7.57 12.94
C THR A 68 -45.82 6.73 13.68
N VAL A 69 -46.37 7.32 14.73
CA VAL A 69 -47.57 6.88 15.44
C VAL A 69 -48.78 7.33 14.63
N SER A 70 -49.71 6.41 14.33
CA SER A 70 -51.12 6.70 14.01
C SER A 70 -51.98 5.54 14.50
#